data_AF-A0A2E9UUX4-F1
#
_entry.id   AF-A0A2E9UUX4-F1
#
_cell.length_a   1.000
_cell.length_b   1.000
_cell.length_c   1.000
_cell.angle_alpha   90.00
_cell.angle_beta   90.00
_cell.angle_gamma   90.00
#
_symmetry.space_group_name_H-M   'P 1'
#
loop_
_entity.id
_entity.type
_entity.pdbx_description
1 polymer ?
#
loop_
_entity_poly.entity_id
_entity_poly.type
_entity_poly.pdbx_seq_one_letter_code
_entity_poly.pdbx_strand_id
1 'polypeptide(L)' 'LHQTAKTLLPANKFGVVGYGCNSAIVVIGENKVFRTIETACPTSSVKTPITACLTALKTLWGKFSHALCGRDLSTNTIML' A
#
# COMPACT_ATOMS: atom_id res chain seq x y z
N LEU A 1 20.12 0.74 5.03
CA LEU A 1 18.76 1.30 4.81
C LEU A 1 18.49 2.51 5.71
N HIS A 2 18.70 2.43 7.03
CA HIS A 2 18.45 3.54 7.97
C HIS A 2 19.24 4.83 7.67
N GLN A 3 20.56 4.73 7.51
CA GLN A 3 21.41 5.90 7.21
C GLN A 3 21.05 6.52 5.86
N THR A 4 20.87 5.69 4.83
CA THR A 4 20.45 6.13 3.50
C THR A 4 19.10 6.84 3.51
N ALA A 5 18.12 6.31 4.26
CA ALA A 5 16.79 6.90 4.37
C ALA A 5 16.84 8.30 5.01
N LYS A 6 17.67 8.50 6.04
CA LYS A 6 17.86 9.82 6.68
C LYS A 6 18.51 10.85 5.75
N THR A 7 19.45 10.42 4.92
CA THR A 7 20.10 11.32 3.94
C THR A 7 19.16 11.68 2.80
N LEU A 8 18.35 10.72 2.33
CA LEU A 8 17.48 10.90 1.16
C LEU A 8 16.15 11.58 1.49
N LEU A 9 15.63 11.35 2.70
CA LEU A 9 14.41 11.97 3.23
C LEU A 9 14.83 12.96 4.32
N PRO A 10 15.22 14.20 3.96
CA PRO A 10 15.52 15.24 4.93
C PRO A 10 14.30 15.48 5.84
N ALA A 11 14.50 16.13 7.00
CA ALA A 11 13.51 16.29 8.09
C ALA A 11 12.20 17.04 7.73
N ASN A 12 11.91 17.23 6.45
CA ASN A 12 10.64 17.70 5.95
C ASN A 12 9.52 16.71 6.29
N LYS A 13 8.35 17.24 6.64
CA LYS A 13 7.14 16.44 6.82
C LYS A 13 6.56 16.08 5.46
N PHE A 14 6.42 14.80 5.18
CA PHE A 14 5.73 14.32 3.99
C PHE A 14 4.34 13.78 4.37
N GLY A 15 3.33 14.04 3.55
CA GLY A 15 2.02 13.41 3.73
C GLY A 15 2.05 11.92 3.38
N VAL A 16 2.80 11.54 2.34
CA VAL A 16 2.95 10.15 1.90
C VAL A 16 4.37 9.96 1.36
N VAL A 17 4.97 8.80 1.65
CA VAL A 17 6.25 8.37 1.07
C VAL A 17 6.04 7.12 0.24
N GLY A 18 6.48 7.16 -1.03
CA GLY A 18 6.49 6.00 -1.92
C GLY A 18 7.86 5.32 -1.95
N TYR A 19 7.93 4.03 -1.64
CA TYR A 19 9.16 3.24 -1.78
C TYR A 19 9.12 2.36 -3.03
N GLY A 20 9.91 2.71 -4.05
CA GLY A 20 9.85 2.08 -5.38
C GLY A 20 10.69 0.82 -5.59
N CYS A 21 11.57 0.45 -4.64
CA CYS A 21 12.50 -0.67 -4.86
C CYS A 21 11.88 -2.02 -4.49
N ASN A 22 11.25 -2.69 -5.46
CA ASN A 22 10.63 -4.01 -5.28
C ASN A 22 11.64 -5.08 -4.80
N SER A 23 12.82 -5.14 -5.41
CA SER A 23 13.84 -6.14 -5.05
C SER A 23 14.26 -6.02 -3.58
N ALA A 24 14.41 -4.80 -3.08
CA ALA A 24 14.71 -4.57 -1.67
C ALA A 24 13.53 -4.95 -0.75
N ILE A 25 12.28 -4.75 -1.17
CA ILE A 25 11.12 -5.24 -0.40
C ILE A 25 11.13 -6.76 -0.29
N VAL A 26 11.42 -7.47 -1.39
CA VAL A 26 11.46 -8.94 -1.41
C VAL A 26 12.56 -9.48 -0.49
N VAL A 27 13.74 -8.86 -0.50
CA VAL A 27 14.89 -9.32 0.29
C VAL A 27 14.80 -8.92 1.77
N ILE A 28 14.36 -7.69 2.06
CA ILE A 28 14.38 -7.11 3.42
C ILE A 28 13.05 -7.34 4.16
N GLY A 29 11.96 -7.45 3.41
CA GLY A 29 10.60 -7.51 3.92
C GLY A 29 9.98 -6.10 4.04
N GLU A 30 8.72 -5.99 3.64
CA GLU A 30 7.98 -4.72 3.57
C GLU A 30 7.89 -4.01 4.92
N ASN A 31 7.58 -4.73 6.00
CA ASN A 31 7.46 -4.18 7.34
C ASN A 31 8.75 -3.51 7.83
N LYS A 32 9.92 -4.10 7.51
CA LYS A 32 11.22 -3.55 7.91
C LYS A 32 11.54 -2.29 7.12
N VAL A 33 11.19 -2.26 5.83
CA VAL A 33 11.34 -1.06 4.99
C VAL A 33 10.47 0.08 5.52
N PHE A 34 9.20 -0.19 5.87
CA PHE A 34 8.27 0.83 6.36
C PHE A 34 8.76 1.45 7.66
N ARG A 35 9.08 0.58 8.64
CA ARG A 35 9.59 1.03 9.93
C ARG A 35 10.85 1.87 9.77
N THR A 36 11.74 1.49 8.84
CA THR A 36 12.96 2.27 8.61
C THR A 36 12.64 3.66 8.04
N ILE A 37 11.74 3.75 7.07
CA ILE A 37 11.32 5.03 6.47
C ILE A 37 10.63 5.92 7.50
N GLU A 38 9.70 5.37 8.29
CA GLU A 38 8.99 6.09 9.36
C GLU A 38 9.94 6.58 10.46
N THR A 39 10.99 5.80 10.80
CA THR A 39 12.01 6.24 11.78
C THR A 39 12.99 7.26 11.22
N ALA A 40 13.15 7.32 9.90
CA ALA A 40 14.07 8.26 9.25
C ALA A 40 13.42 9.60 8.96
N CYS A 41 12.09 9.62 8.74
CA CYS A 41 11.37 10.79 8.30
C CYS A 41 9.94 10.84 8.87
N PRO A 42 9.48 12.00 9.37
CA PRO A 42 8.10 12.16 9.79
C PRO A 42 7.15 12.10 8.58
N THR A 43 6.44 10.98 8.44
CA THR A 43 5.43 10.74 7.40
C THR A 43 4.16 10.13 8.01
N SER A 44 2.99 10.43 7.43
CA SER A 44 1.72 9.81 7.84
C SER A 44 1.43 8.48 7.14
N SER A 45 2.11 8.17 6.03
CA SER A 45 1.89 6.91 5.32
C SER A 45 3.07 6.52 4.44
N VAL A 46 3.38 5.23 4.39
CA VAL A 46 4.33 4.65 3.43
C VAL A 46 3.57 3.73 2.47
N LYS A 47 3.85 3.85 1.17
CA LYS A 47 3.23 3.05 0.10
C LYS A 47 4.30 2.39 -0.77
N THR A 48 4.01 1.19 -1.28
CA THR A 48 4.88 0.49 -2.24
C THR A 48 4.11 0.17 -3.52
N PRO A 49 4.82 0.01 -4.66
CA PRO A 49 4.22 -0.50 -5.88
C PRO A 49 3.55 -1.86 -5.69
N ILE A 50 4.08 -2.72 -4.82
CA ILE A 50 3.51 -4.04 -4.54
C ILE A 50 2.19 -3.91 -3.80
N THR A 51 2.13 -3.17 -2.68
CA THR A 51 0.87 -2.97 -1.95
C THR A 51 -0.16 -2.29 -2.84
N ALA A 52 0.24 -1.29 -3.64
CA ALA A 52 -0.65 -0.61 -4.57
C ALA A 52 -1.23 -1.58 -5.62
N CYS A 53 -0.38 -2.43 -6.20
CA CYS A 53 -0.79 -3.45 -7.15
C CYS A 53 -1.75 -4.46 -6.50
N LEU A 54 -1.45 -4.94 -5.30
CA LEU A 54 -2.32 -5.87 -4.56
C LEU A 54 -3.68 -5.25 -4.23
N THR A 55 -3.72 -3.98 -3.82
CA THR A 55 -4.98 -3.26 -3.60
C THR A 55 -5.77 -3.11 -4.90
N ALA A 56 -5.10 -2.71 -5.98
CA ALA A 56 -5.74 -2.56 -7.29
C ALA A 56 -6.30 -3.89 -7.80
N LEU A 57 -5.55 -4.99 -7.68
CA LEU A 57 -5.98 -6.33 -8.04
C LEU A 57 -7.18 -6.77 -7.18
N LYS A 58 -7.16 -6.57 -5.86
CA LYS A 58 -8.30 -6.89 -4.99
C LYS A 58 -9.56 -6.11 -5.39
N THR A 59 -9.43 -4.82 -5.67
CA THR A 59 -10.53 -3.98 -6.13
C THR A 59 -11.05 -4.42 -7.50
N LEU A 60 -10.15 -4.75 -8.42
CA LEU A 60 -10.52 -5.22 -9.76
C LEU A 60 -11.19 -6.59 -9.69
N TRP A 61 -10.70 -7.51 -8.84
CA TRP A 61 -11.30 -8.82 -8.65
C TRP A 61 -12.69 -8.74 -8.02
N GLY A 62 -12.89 -7.89 -7.01
CA GLY A 62 -14.22 -7.67 -6.42
C GLY A 62 -15.21 -7.12 -7.45
N LYS A 63 -14.75 -6.20 -8.31
CA LYS A 63 -15.53 -5.69 -9.44
C LYS A 63 -15.78 -6.75 -10.51
N PHE A 64 -14.80 -7.60 -10.79
CA PHE A 64 -14.91 -8.68 -11.77
C PHE A 64 -15.91 -9.74 -11.31
N SER A 65 -15.86 -10.16 -10.04
CA SER A 65 -16.86 -11.05 -9.45
C SER A 65 -18.27 -10.45 -9.49
N HIS A 66 -18.40 -9.15 -9.22
CA HIS A 66 -19.67 -8.43 -9.32
C HIS A 66 -20.12 -8.16 -10.77
N ALA A 67 -19.20 -8.16 -11.74
CA ALA A 67 -19.53 -8.01 -13.16
C ALA A 67 -19.91 -9.34 -13.82
N LEU A 68 -19.29 -10.46 -13.39
CA LEU A 68 -19.61 -11.81 -13.83
C LEU A 68 -20.88 -12.36 -13.17
N CYS A 69 -21.10 -12.04 -11.90
CA CYS A 69 -22.41 -12.18 -11.27
C CYS A 69 -23.28 -11.03 -11.78
N GLY A 70 -23.79 -11.16 -13.01
CA GLY A 70 -24.66 -10.16 -13.62
C GLY A 70 -25.71 -9.69 -12.62
N ARG A 71 -25.98 -8.37 -12.58
CA ARG A 71 -26.95 -7.77 -11.68
C ARG A 71 -28.33 -8.42 -11.84
N ASP A 72 -28.61 -9.40 -10.99
CA ASP A 72 -29.90 -9.64 -10.38
C ASP A 72 -29.68 -9.98 -8.91
N LEU A 73 -29.53 -8.95 -8.09
CA LEU A 73 -30.07 -9.01 -6.74
C LEU A 73 -30.69 -7.64 -6.48
N SER A 74 -31.96 -7.55 -6.89
CA SER A 74 -32.89 -6.54 -6.42
C SER A 74 -32.75 -6.39 -4.90
N THR A 75 -32.57 -5.14 -4.46
CA THR A 75 -33.20 -4.57 -3.27
C THR A 75 -33.83 -5.57 -2.29
N ASN A 76 -33.05 -6.09 -1.32
CA ASN A 76 -33.53 -6.23 0.05
C ASN A 76 -32.40 -6.61 1.03
N THR A 77 -32.32 -5.82 2.11
CA THR A 77 -32.17 -6.22 3.52
C THR A 77 -31.35 -7.47 3.86
N ILE A 78 -30.35 -7.29 4.73
CA ILE A 78 -29.99 -8.09 5.93
C ILE A 78 -28.75 -7.34 6.49
N MET A 79 -28.87 -6.37 7.40
CA MET A 79 -28.97 -6.58 8.85
C MET A 79 -29.05 -8.04 9.28
N LEU A 80 -27.89 -8.61 9.64
CA LEU A 80 -27.67 -9.52 10.76
C LEU A 80 -26.19 -9.45 11.14
#